data_AF-A0A7C5M977-F1
#
_entry.id   AF-A0A7C5M977-F1
#
_cell.length_a   1.000
_cell.length_b   1.000
_cell.length_c   1.000
_cell.angle_alpha   90.00
_cell.angle_beta   90.00
_cell.angle_gamma   90.00
#
_symmetry.space_group_name_H-M   'P 1'
#
loop_
_entity.id
_entity.type
_entity.pdbx_description
1 polymer ?
#
loop_
_entity_poly.entity_id
_entity_poly.type
_entity_poly.pdbx_seq_one_letter_code
_entity_poly.pdbx_strand_id
1 'polypeptide(L)'
;MSTHTAQTQLKLIGKLILEGQMHCQTGLHIGAGKGSLEIGGADNPVVKDSFGRPYVPGSSLRGRLRSLLEQAHGLAVPSELVYLSRRKGQEV
;
A
#
# COMPACT_ATOMS: atom_id res chain seq x y z
N MET A 1 -3.02 4.40 22.71
CA MET A 1 -1.69 3.83 22.99
C MET A 1 -1.89 2.60 23.85
N SER A 2 -2.05 1.41 23.25
CA SER A 2 -2.14 0.18 24.05
C SER A 2 -0.76 -0.17 24.57
N THR A 3 -0.59 -0.04 25.88
CA THR A 3 0.61 -0.43 26.62
C THR A 3 0.75 -1.95 26.59
N HIS A 4 1.69 -2.46 25.79
CA HIS A 4 2.04 -3.87 25.82
C HIS A 4 2.92 -4.15 27.04
N THR A 5 2.32 -4.64 28.13
CA THR A 5 3.04 -5.13 29.31
C THR A 5 3.65 -6.52 29.04
N ALA A 6 4.75 -6.83 29.72
CA ALA A 6 5.56 -8.06 29.60
C ALA A 6 4.79 -9.39 29.82
N GLN A 7 3.51 -9.34 30.20
CA GLN A 7 2.64 -10.50 30.43
C GLN A 7 1.79 -10.88 29.20
N THR A 8 1.86 -10.14 28.10
CA THR A 8 1.11 -10.49 26.88
C THR A 8 1.80 -11.64 26.15
N GLN A 9 1.43 -12.89 26.47
CA GLN A 9 1.86 -14.04 25.67
C GLN A 9 1.15 -14.02 24.32
N LEU A 10 1.84 -13.55 23.28
CA LEU A 10 1.39 -13.67 21.90
C LEU A 10 1.45 -15.14 21.48
N LYS A 11 0.30 -15.83 21.54
CA LYS A 11 0.16 -17.21 21.08
C LYS A 11 -0.32 -17.24 19.63
N LEU A 12 0.48 -17.79 18.73
CA LEU A 12 0.05 -18.08 17.36
C LEU A 12 -0.96 -19.24 17.38
N ILE A 13 -2.22 -18.96 17.04
CA ILE A 13 -3.27 -19.98 16.91
C ILE A 13 -3.17 -20.68 15.54
N GLY A 14 -2.86 -19.93 14.48
CA GLY A 14 -2.75 -20.43 13.12
C GLY A 14 -2.74 -19.31 12.08
N LYS A 15 -2.73 -19.68 10.80
CA LYS A 15 -2.81 -18.74 9.65
C LYS A 15 -4.13 -18.95 8.92
N LEU A 16 -4.91 -17.89 8.78
CA LEU A 16 -6.07 -17.88 7.88
C LEU A 16 -5.58 -17.52 6.47
N ILE A 17 -5.86 -18.38 5.49
CA ILE A 17 -5.52 -18.16 4.08
C ILE A 17 -6.81 -17.84 3.34
N LEU A 18 -6.83 -16.70 2.64
CA LEU A 18 -7.94 -16.27 1.80
C LEU A 18 -7.48 -16.34 0.34
N GLU A 19 -8.21 -17.10 -0.46
CA GLU A 19 -7.90 -17.32 -1.88
C GLU A 19 -9.10 -16.92 -2.74
N GLY A 20 -8.83 -16.46 -3.95
CA GLY A 20 -9.87 -16.04 -4.89
C GLY A 20 -9.28 -15.54 -6.20
N GLN A 21 -10.17 -15.28 -7.15
CA GLN A 21 -9.81 -14.74 -8.46
C GLN A 21 -10.47 -13.36 -8.62
N MET A 22 -9.72 -12.42 -9.19
CA MET A 22 -10.23 -11.08 -9.52
C MET A 22 -10.46 -10.99 -11.02
N HIS A 23 -11.66 -10.58 -11.41
CA HIS A 23 -11.99 -10.28 -12.80
C HIS A 23 -12.06 -8.77 -13.01
N CYS A 24 -11.34 -8.27 -14.01
CA CYS A 24 -11.39 -6.87 -14.40
C CYS A 24 -12.63 -6.63 -15.26
N GLN A 25 -13.68 -6.04 -14.67
CA GLN A 25 -14.90 -5.67 -15.40
C GLN A 25 -14.66 -4.55 -16.44
N THR A 26 -13.63 -3.73 -16.22
CA THR A 26 -13.20 -2.65 -17.11
C THR A 26 -11.68 -2.67 -17.25
N GLY A 27 -11.13 -1.82 -18.14
CA GLY A 27 -9.68 -1.66 -18.27
C GLY A 27 -9.03 -1.23 -16.96
N LEU A 28 -8.05 -2.01 -16.49
CA LEU A 28 -7.31 -1.76 -15.26
C LEU A 28 -5.90 -1.26 -15.57
N HIS A 29 -5.59 -0.04 -15.15
CA HIS A 29 -4.25 0.54 -15.25
C HIS A 29 -3.62 0.68 -13.87
N ILE A 30 -2.47 0.04 -13.66
CA ILE A 30 -1.62 0.24 -12.49
C ILE A 30 -0.25 0.65 -13.01
N GLY A 31 0.08 1.93 -12.84
CA GLY A 31 1.33 2.49 -13.35
C GLY A 31 2.55 1.84 -12.73
N ALA A 32 3.55 1.55 -13.56
CA ALA A 32 4.91 1.28 -13.08
C ALA A 32 5.63 2.60 -12.78
N GLY A 33 6.63 2.57 -11.90
CA GLY A 33 7.59 3.67 -11.83
C GLY A 33 8.25 3.88 -13.20
N LYS A 34 8.79 5.08 -13.44
CA LYS A 34 9.65 5.34 -14.60
C LYS A 34 10.95 4.53 -14.44
N GLY A 35 10.89 3.24 -14.76
CA GLY A 35 12.05 2.38 -14.95
C GLY A 35 12.90 2.99 -16.07
N SER A 36 14.22 2.74 -16.01
CA SER A 36 15.28 3.32 -16.86
C SER A 36 14.78 3.81 -18.20
N LEU A 37 15.13 5.04 -18.58
CA LEU A 37 14.93 5.65 -19.91
C LEU A 37 15.21 4.65 -21.04
N GLU A 38 14.25 3.79 -21.36
CA GLU A 38 14.28 2.96 -22.54
C GLU A 38 13.91 3.91 -23.66
N ILE A 39 14.86 4.14 -24.57
CA ILE A 39 14.68 4.98 -25.74
C ILE A 39 13.52 4.38 -26.53
N GLY A 40 12.37 5.07 -26.56
CA GLY A 40 11.14 4.59 -27.21
C GLY A 40 10.16 3.80 -26.32
N GLY A 41 10.33 3.83 -24.99
CA GLY A 41 9.36 3.24 -24.06
C GLY A 41 7.98 3.91 -24.08
N ALA A 42 6.93 3.18 -23.68
CA ALA A 42 5.58 3.72 -23.58
C ALA A 42 5.48 4.81 -22.48
N ASP A 43 4.75 5.90 -22.76
CA ASP A 43 4.65 7.07 -21.86
C ASP A 43 4.04 6.75 -20.48
N ASN A 44 3.13 5.76 -20.42
CA ASN A 44 2.45 5.36 -19.19
C ASN A 44 2.41 3.82 -19.08
N PRO A 45 3.53 3.18 -18.68
CA PRO A 45 3.61 1.73 -18.62
C PRO A 45 2.81 1.16 -17.45
N VAL A 46 2.23 -0.03 -17.65
CA VAL A 46 1.65 -0.84 -16.57
C VAL A 46 2.73 -1.63 -15.84
N VAL A 47 2.52 -1.86 -14.55
CA VAL A 47 3.39 -2.73 -13.74
C VAL A 47 3.32 -4.17 -14.23
N LYS A 48 4.49 -4.79 -14.38
CA LYS A 48 4.66 -6.14 -14.94
C LYS A 48 5.54 -6.98 -14.02
N ASP A 49 5.32 -8.29 -14.02
CA ASP A 49 6.21 -9.24 -13.37
C ASP A 49 7.52 -9.44 -14.16
N SER A 50 8.42 -10.29 -13.65
CA SER A 50 9.68 -10.63 -14.32
C SER A 50 9.51 -11.34 -15.67
N PHE A 51 8.30 -11.81 -15.99
CA PHE A 51 7.95 -12.43 -17.26
C PHE A 51 7.20 -11.47 -18.19
N GLY A 52 7.10 -10.18 -17.82
CA GLY A 52 6.44 -9.14 -18.61
C GLY A 52 4.90 -9.16 -18.53
N ARG A 53 4.30 -9.94 -17.64
CA ARG A 53 2.84 -10.04 -17.49
C ARG A 53 2.32 -8.95 -16.56
N PRO A 54 1.24 -8.22 -16.92
CA PRO A 54 0.66 -7.24 -16.01
C PRO A 54 0.07 -7.94 -14.78
N TYR A 55 0.26 -7.35 -13.60
CA TYR A 55 -0.27 -7.88 -12.35
C TYR A 55 -0.75 -6.78 -11.42
N VAL A 56 -1.54 -7.14 -10.40
CA VAL A 56 -1.92 -6.24 -9.31
C VAL A 56 -0.94 -6.41 -8.15
N PRO A 57 -0.12 -5.41 -7.80
CA PRO A 57 0.78 -5.51 -6.66
C PRO A 57 0.02 -5.64 -5.35
N GLY A 58 0.52 -6.48 -4.43
CA GLY A 58 -0.08 -6.66 -3.11
C GLY A 58 -0.09 -5.37 -2.27
N SER A 59 0.86 -4.46 -2.50
CA SER A 59 0.87 -3.11 -1.90
C SER A 59 -0.28 -2.25 -2.40
N SER A 60 -0.55 -2.25 -3.71
CA SER A 60 -1.66 -1.52 -4.33
C SER A 60 -3.01 -2.02 -3.82
N LEU A 61 -3.21 -3.35 -3.78
CA LEU A 61 -4.44 -3.96 -3.28
C LEU A 61 -4.67 -3.63 -1.79
N ARG A 62 -3.65 -3.87 -0.95
CA ARG A 62 -3.70 -3.55 0.49
C ARG A 62 -3.97 -2.06 0.72
N GLY A 63 -3.30 -1.19 -0.03
CA GLY A 63 -3.45 0.26 0.09
C GLY A 63 -4.87 0.72 -0.25
N ARG A 64 -5.45 0.17 -1.32
CA ARG A 64 -6.84 0.49 -1.72
C ARG A 64 -7.84 0.02 -0.68
N LEU A 65 -7.71 -1.22 -0.18
CA LEU A 65 -8.58 -1.75 0.88
C LEU A 65 -8.49 -0.90 2.14
N ARG A 66 -7.27 -0.58 2.59
CA ARG A 66 -7.04 0.27 3.76
C ARG A 66 -7.71 1.63 3.60
N SER A 67 -7.45 2.33 2.49
CA SER A 67 -7.99 3.67 2.26
C SER A 67 -9.52 3.68 2.20
N LEU A 68 -10.15 2.68 1.58
CA LEU A 68 -11.61 2.56 1.54
C LEU A 68 -12.19 2.29 2.93
N LEU A 69 -11.56 1.43 3.73
CA LEU A 69 -11.99 1.16 5.10
C LEU A 69 -11.81 2.38 6.01
N GLU A 70 -10.68 3.08 5.92
CA GLU A 70 -10.44 4.34 6.65
C GLU A 70 -11.52 5.38 6.33
N GLN A 71 -11.89 5.52 5.05
CA GLN A 71 -12.99 6.40 4.65
C GLN A 71 -14.34 5.93 5.20
N ALA A 72 -14.66 4.64 5.06
CA ALA A 72 -15.93 4.08 5.53
C ALA A 72 -16.10 4.20 7.06
N HIS A 73 -15.01 4.15 7.82
CA HIS A 73 -15.01 4.29 9.27
C HIS A 73 -14.77 5.74 9.76
N GLY A 74 -14.62 6.71 8.85
CA GLY A 74 -14.38 8.12 9.23
C GLY A 74 -12.98 8.39 9.80
N LEU A 75 -12.02 7.49 9.57
CA LEU A 75 -10.64 7.55 10.07
C LEU A 75 -9.65 8.09 9.01
N ALA A 76 -10.14 8.51 7.85
CA ALA A 76 -9.31 9.02 6.76
C ALA A 76 -8.61 10.34 7.11
N VAL A 77 -9.14 11.09 8.07
CA VAL A 77 -8.53 12.32 8.59
C VAL A 77 -8.07 12.05 10.02
N PRO A 78 -6.79 12.32 10.35
CA PRO A 78 -6.32 12.24 11.73
C PRO A 78 -7.17 13.17 12.62
N SER A 79 -7.58 12.69 13.79
CA SER A 79 -8.29 13.50 14.79
C SER A 79 -7.43 14.65 15.32
N GLU A 80 -6.11 14.54 15.21
CA GLU A 80 -5.14 15.56 15.61
C GLU A 80 -4.20 15.86 14.44
N LEU A 81 -4.07 17.15 14.09
CA LEU A 81 -3.09 17.63 13.12
C LEU A 81 -1.69 17.51 13.72
N VAL A 82 -0.89 16.58 13.22
CA VAL A 82 0.53 16.46 13.60
C VAL A 82 1.32 17.56 12.90
N TYR A 83 1.59 18.65 13.59
CA TYR A 83 2.58 19.63 13.14
C TYR A 83 3.99 19.09 13.39
N LEU A 84 4.71 18.76 12.32
CA LEU A 84 6.15 18.59 12.39
C LEU A 84 6.79 19.97 12.54
N SER A 85 7.08 20.39 13.77
CA SER A 85 7.93 21.57 14.00
C SER A 85 9.34 21.24 13.53
N ARG A 86 9.71 21.73 12.33
CA ARG A 86 11.11 21.73 11.92
C ARG A 86 11.84 22.73 12.82
N ARG A 87 12.68 22.25 13.74
CA ARG A 87 13.68 23.13 14.36
C ARG A 87 14.71 23.46 13.28
N LYS A 88 14.86 24.75 12.94
CA LYS A 88 15.96 25.23 12.09
C LYS A 88 17.28 24.75 12.70
N GLY A 89 18.10 24.02 11.94
CA GLY A 89 19.50 23.77 12.28
C GLY A 89 19.97 22.33 12.44
N GLN A 90 19.20 21.31 12.05
CA GLN A 90 19.69 19.93 12.06
C GLN A 90 19.49 19.30 10.68
N GLU A 91 20.53 19.44 9.85
CA GLU A 91 20.72 18.65 8.63
C GLU A 91 21.13 17.23 9.05
N VAL A 92 20.53 16.23 8.39
CA VAL A 92 21.05 14.86 8.33
C VAL A 92 21.11 14.48 6.86
#